data_AF-A0A1G1ZPR5-F1
#
_entry.id   AF-A0A1G1ZPR5-F1
#
_cell.length_a   1.000
_cell.length_b   1.000
_cell.length_c   1.000
_cell.angle_alpha   90.00
_cell.angle_beta   90.00
_cell.angle_gamma   90.00
#
_symmetry.space_group_name_H-M   'P 1'
#
loop_
_entity.id
_entity.type
_entity.pdbx_description
1 polymer ?
#
loop_
_entity_poly.entity_id
_entity_poly.type
_entity_poly.pdbx_seq_one_letter_code
_entity_poly.pdbx_strand_id
1 'polypeptide(L)'
;METQGIKYTGSKREILPALLELIKPLNVKTILDGFSGTTRVSQALKQAGYTVFANDIADWSKVFGECYLLNRKPASYYLPIIEHLNKLPGKYGWFSENYGGEPNGGSATQKDGRKRIWQLHNTKKLDVIREEIDKIAKDKIEKSVLLTSLIIAMDKVDSSVGHQVSYLKRWAPRAYNTMKMEVPRLVIDDKPHKVYQKDIFDLVNDIEVDLAYYDPPYGSSNELMPPSRVRYASYYHIWKTICLNDKPKLVGVANRREDVGDTISGSIFEEFRKNDEGQYIVIEAIERLMKNTPAKYVVLSYNNNGRATLQAIKEILKNLKKKVSIIEMDYKKNVMATITRTTNEWINDTNGKNKEYLFLIHKNGKTENMPEIKIEKIDIRNLASVSQQRLVF
;
A
#
# COMPACT_ATOMS: atom_id res chain seq x y z
N MET A 1 -13.43 1.47 13.55
CA MET A 1 -13.16 2.16 12.28
C MET A 1 -12.92 1.12 11.20
N GLU A 2 -13.59 1.22 10.06
CA GLU A 2 -13.47 0.24 8.97
C GLU A 2 -12.89 0.88 7.70
N THR A 3 -11.89 0.24 7.10
CA THR A 3 -11.25 0.69 5.85
C THR A 3 -11.29 -0.42 4.81
N GLN A 4 -11.44 -0.03 3.54
CA GLN A 4 -11.53 -0.95 2.41
C GLN A 4 -10.25 -0.88 1.56
N GLY A 5 -9.83 -2.02 1.02
CA GLY A 5 -8.67 -2.12 0.15
C GLY A 5 -8.50 -3.55 -0.36
N ILE A 6 -7.59 -3.74 -1.29
CA ILE A 6 -7.19 -5.04 -1.83
C ILE A 6 -6.22 -5.78 -0.90
N LYS A 7 -5.94 -7.04 -1.20
CA LYS A 7 -4.77 -7.74 -0.64
C LYS A 7 -3.50 -6.95 -0.94
N TYR A 8 -2.75 -6.63 0.12
CA TYR A 8 -1.62 -5.70 0.04
C TYR A 8 -0.54 -6.02 1.08
N THR A 9 0.66 -6.33 0.59
CA THR A 9 1.88 -6.46 1.39
C THR A 9 2.20 -5.15 2.10
N GLY A 10 2.31 -5.19 3.43
CA GLY A 10 2.54 -4.01 4.25
C GLY A 10 1.26 -3.27 4.65
N SER A 11 0.07 -3.85 4.45
CA SER A 11 -1.20 -3.26 4.87
C SER A 11 -1.18 -2.86 6.36
N LYS A 12 -1.26 -1.55 6.62
CA LYS A 12 -1.21 -0.95 7.95
C LYS A 12 -2.50 -1.04 8.77
N ARG A 13 -3.39 -1.99 8.45
CA ARG A 13 -4.70 -2.16 9.10
C ARG A 13 -4.58 -2.31 10.63
N GLU A 14 -3.61 -3.09 11.11
CA GLU A 14 -3.46 -3.36 12.55
C GLU A 14 -2.88 -2.17 13.32
N ILE A 15 -2.14 -1.26 12.66
CA ILE A 15 -1.51 -0.11 13.33
C ILE A 15 -2.41 1.13 13.39
N LEU A 16 -3.52 1.16 12.64
CA LEU A 16 -4.41 2.33 12.55
C LEU A 16 -4.85 2.85 13.94
N PRO A 17 -5.26 2.01 14.91
CA PRO A 17 -5.67 2.51 16.22
C PRO A 17 -4.55 3.24 16.95
N ALA A 18 -3.34 2.65 16.98
CA ALA A 18 -2.17 3.26 17.62
C ALA A 18 -1.77 4.57 16.93
N LEU A 19 -1.78 4.60 15.60
CA LEU A 19 -1.48 5.80 14.83
C LEU A 19 -2.45 6.94 15.15
N LEU A 20 -3.75 6.67 15.24
CA LEU A 20 -4.76 7.69 15.53
C LEU A 20 -4.63 8.25 16.95
N GLU A 21 -4.40 7.38 17.95
CA GLU A 21 -4.18 7.83 19.33
C GLU A 21 -2.87 8.62 19.48
N LEU A 22 -1.82 8.27 18.72
CA LEU A 22 -0.57 9.03 18.66
C LEU A 22 -0.78 10.45 18.10
N ILE A 23 -1.64 10.62 17.10
CA ILE A 23 -1.86 11.90 16.41
C ILE A 23 -2.84 12.80 17.17
N LYS A 24 -3.85 12.22 17.82
CA LYS A 24 -4.94 12.92 18.52
C LYS A 24 -4.50 14.07 19.45
N PRO A 25 -3.46 13.94 20.30
CA PRO A 25 -3.03 15.03 21.19
C PRO A 25 -2.28 16.16 20.48
N LEU A 26 -1.88 16.01 19.20
CA LEU A 26 -0.99 16.94 18.52
C LEU A 26 -1.70 18.19 17.97
N ASN A 27 -3.04 18.25 18.06
CA ASN A 27 -3.87 19.34 17.56
C ASN A 27 -3.57 19.73 16.09
N VAL A 28 -3.44 18.71 15.24
CA VAL A 28 -3.18 18.86 13.80
C VAL A 28 -4.49 18.88 13.01
N LYS A 29 -4.53 19.61 11.89
CA LYS A 29 -5.72 19.68 11.02
C LYS A 29 -5.48 19.03 9.66
N THR A 30 -4.29 19.21 9.12
CA THR A 30 -3.87 18.73 7.79
C THR A 30 -2.82 17.65 7.93
N ILE A 31 -3.02 16.53 7.24
CA ILE A 31 -2.13 15.37 7.31
C ILE A 31 -1.79 14.90 5.90
N LEU A 32 -0.49 14.80 5.61
CA LEU A 32 0.03 14.12 4.42
C LEU A 32 0.17 12.62 4.72
N ASP A 33 -0.45 11.76 3.91
CA ASP A 33 -0.13 10.34 3.79
C ASP A 33 0.78 10.17 2.56
N GLY A 34 2.11 10.17 2.78
CA GLY A 34 3.10 10.32 1.70
C GLY A 34 3.31 9.10 0.81
N PHE A 35 2.90 7.93 1.30
CA PHE A 35 3.00 6.63 0.62
C PHE A 35 1.70 5.84 0.84
N SER A 36 0.61 6.37 0.28
CA SER A 36 -0.74 6.00 0.66
C SER A 36 -1.11 4.56 0.31
N GLY A 37 -0.45 3.95 -0.69
CA GLY A 37 -0.69 2.57 -1.10
C GLY A 37 -2.18 2.29 -1.34
N THR A 38 -2.76 1.36 -0.58
CA THR A 38 -4.21 1.06 -0.65
C THR A 38 -5.13 2.10 -0.02
N THR A 39 -4.59 3.22 0.45
CA THR A 39 -5.27 4.35 1.10
C THR A 39 -5.93 4.00 2.45
N ARG A 40 -5.56 2.88 3.08
CA ARG A 40 -6.13 2.52 4.39
C ARG A 40 -5.86 3.57 5.47
N VAL A 41 -4.65 4.12 5.52
CA VAL A 41 -4.29 5.18 6.46
C VAL A 41 -5.06 6.45 6.11
N SER A 42 -4.98 6.90 4.85
CA SER A 42 -5.79 8.02 4.34
C SER A 42 -7.29 7.94 4.66
N GLN A 43 -7.93 6.79 4.45
CA GLN A 43 -9.34 6.56 4.79
C GLN A 43 -9.61 6.70 6.29
N ALA A 44 -8.71 6.15 7.12
CA ALA A 44 -8.83 6.22 8.58
C ALA A 44 -8.70 7.66 9.08
N LEU A 45 -7.73 8.40 8.56
CA LEU A 45 -7.53 9.82 8.89
C LEU A 45 -8.73 10.68 8.47
N LYS A 46 -9.30 10.43 7.28
CA LYS A 46 -10.52 11.10 6.83
C LYS A 46 -11.69 10.82 7.78
N GLN A 47 -11.92 9.55 8.13
CA GLN A 47 -12.97 9.15 9.09
C GLN A 47 -12.77 9.75 10.49
N ALA A 48 -11.52 9.98 10.89
CA ALA A 48 -11.18 10.67 12.14
C ALA A 48 -11.34 12.20 12.06
N GLY A 49 -11.72 12.74 10.91
CA GLY A 49 -11.99 14.16 10.72
C GLY A 49 -10.75 14.99 10.41
N TYR A 50 -9.69 14.45 9.82
CA TYR A 50 -8.56 15.25 9.34
C TYR A 50 -8.73 15.65 7.88
N THR A 51 -8.12 16.77 7.48
CA THR A 51 -7.94 17.08 6.05
C THR A 51 -6.74 16.28 5.55
N VAL A 52 -7.01 15.25 4.75
CA VAL A 52 -5.99 14.33 4.24
C VAL A 52 -5.49 14.75 2.86
N PHE A 53 -4.17 14.86 2.71
CA PHE A 53 -3.47 14.91 1.44
C PHE A 53 -2.81 13.54 1.22
N ALA A 54 -3.23 12.78 0.22
CA ALA A 54 -2.65 11.47 -0.08
C ALA A 54 -1.68 11.57 -1.26
N ASN A 55 -0.56 10.84 -1.20
CA ASN A 55 0.39 10.71 -2.29
C ASN A 55 0.83 9.26 -2.44
N ASP A 56 1.03 8.82 -3.68
CA ASP A 56 1.75 7.60 -4.01
C ASP A 56 2.18 7.68 -5.48
N ILE A 57 3.26 7.00 -5.85
CA ILE A 57 3.70 6.96 -7.25
C ILE A 57 2.77 6.06 -8.11
N ALA A 58 2.11 5.09 -7.50
CA ALA A 58 1.33 4.08 -8.19
C ALA A 58 -0.02 4.59 -8.73
N ASP A 59 -0.32 4.30 -10.00
CA ASP A 59 -1.57 4.70 -10.66
C ASP A 59 -2.83 4.24 -9.93
N TRP A 60 -2.82 2.99 -9.46
CA TRP A 60 -3.96 2.40 -8.76
C TRP A 60 -4.16 3.01 -7.36
N SER A 61 -3.09 3.53 -6.73
CA SER A 61 -3.19 4.20 -5.43
C SER A 61 -3.87 5.56 -5.57
N LYS A 62 -3.53 6.33 -6.61
CA LYS A 62 -4.24 7.56 -6.98
C LYS A 62 -5.73 7.31 -7.24
N VAL A 63 -6.06 6.27 -8.01
CA VAL A 63 -7.46 5.87 -8.26
C VAL A 63 -8.21 5.60 -6.95
N PHE A 64 -7.59 4.89 -6.01
CA PHE A 64 -8.19 4.68 -4.68
C PHE A 64 -8.31 6.00 -3.90
N GLY A 65 -7.30 6.86 -3.92
CA GLY A 65 -7.33 8.17 -3.27
C GLY A 65 -8.48 9.02 -3.77
N GLU A 66 -8.65 9.10 -5.09
CA GLU A 66 -9.74 9.85 -5.72
C GLU A 66 -11.12 9.27 -5.34
N CYS A 67 -11.24 7.93 -5.33
CA CYS A 67 -12.47 7.26 -4.90
C CYS A 67 -12.82 7.54 -3.43
N TYR A 68 -11.89 7.35 -2.50
CA TYR A 68 -12.20 7.39 -1.07
C TYR A 68 -12.11 8.79 -0.45
N LEU A 69 -11.23 9.66 -0.96
CA LEU A 69 -11.04 11.00 -0.41
C LEU A 69 -11.85 12.06 -1.15
N LEU A 70 -11.88 12.03 -2.49
CA LEU A 70 -12.43 13.13 -3.28
C LEU A 70 -13.88 12.95 -3.69
N ASN A 71 -14.42 11.71 -3.69
CA ASN A 71 -15.81 11.48 -4.04
C ASN A 71 -16.79 12.18 -3.07
N ARG A 72 -17.82 12.81 -3.65
CA ARG A 72 -18.93 13.46 -2.95
C ARG A 72 -20.30 12.89 -3.30
N LYS A 73 -20.39 11.94 -4.23
CA LYS A 73 -21.65 11.32 -4.63
C LYS A 73 -21.99 10.16 -3.68
N PRO A 74 -23.24 10.01 -3.22
CA PRO A 74 -23.65 8.94 -2.32
C PRO A 74 -23.61 7.58 -3.01
N ALA A 75 -23.60 6.50 -2.22
CA ALA A 75 -23.61 5.15 -2.75
C ALA A 75 -24.80 4.88 -3.69
N SER A 76 -25.97 5.46 -3.39
CA SER A 76 -27.20 5.36 -4.19
C SER A 76 -27.03 5.86 -5.63
N TYR A 77 -26.13 6.81 -5.86
CA TYR A 77 -25.79 7.29 -7.20
C TYR A 77 -25.11 6.19 -8.05
N TYR A 78 -24.23 5.41 -7.43
CA TYR A 78 -23.41 4.40 -8.12
C TYR A 78 -24.11 3.04 -8.27
N LEU A 79 -25.09 2.73 -7.44
CA LEU A 79 -25.83 1.47 -7.48
C LEU A 79 -26.34 1.09 -8.88
N PRO A 80 -27.12 1.94 -9.60
CA PRO A 80 -27.62 1.57 -10.93
C PRO A 80 -26.51 1.40 -11.97
N ILE A 81 -25.42 2.18 -11.87
CA ILE A 81 -24.26 2.08 -12.78
C ILE A 81 -23.55 0.73 -12.58
N ILE A 82 -23.31 0.35 -11.32
CA ILE A 82 -22.68 -0.92 -10.97
C ILE A 82 -23.58 -2.11 -11.35
N GLU A 83 -24.89 -1.97 -11.22
CA GLU A 83 -25.85 -2.99 -11.67
C GLU A 83 -25.78 -3.20 -13.19
N HIS A 84 -25.75 -2.12 -13.97
CA HIS A 84 -25.53 -2.17 -15.43
C HIS A 84 -24.23 -2.90 -15.77
N LEU A 85 -23.10 -2.48 -15.19
CA LEU A 85 -21.79 -3.08 -15.44
C LEU A 85 -21.76 -4.57 -15.11
N ASN A 86 -22.37 -4.98 -13.99
CA ASN A 86 -22.46 -6.38 -13.59
C ASN A 86 -23.30 -7.23 -14.57
N LYS A 87 -24.29 -6.64 -15.27
CA LYS A 87 -25.16 -7.34 -16.23
C LYS A 87 -24.53 -7.55 -17.60
N LEU A 88 -23.46 -6.82 -17.95
CA LEU A 88 -22.82 -6.92 -19.27
C LEU A 88 -22.40 -8.35 -19.59
N PRO A 89 -22.69 -8.88 -20.81
CA PRO A 89 -22.19 -10.17 -21.23
C PRO A 89 -20.67 -10.12 -21.38
N GLY A 90 -19.96 -11.08 -20.79
CA GLY A 90 -18.50 -11.12 -20.86
C GLY A 90 -18.01 -11.27 -22.31
N LYS A 91 -16.94 -10.56 -22.66
CA LYS A 91 -16.32 -10.57 -23.99
C LYS A 91 -14.85 -10.95 -23.86
N TYR A 92 -14.37 -11.83 -24.74
CA TYR A 92 -12.94 -12.15 -24.76
C TYR A 92 -12.14 -10.95 -25.26
N GLY A 93 -11.16 -10.51 -24.48
CA GLY A 93 -10.26 -9.42 -24.81
C GLY A 93 -8.85 -9.62 -24.28
N TRP A 94 -8.12 -8.53 -24.10
CA TRP A 94 -6.70 -8.54 -23.78
C TRP A 94 -6.43 -9.14 -22.39
N PHE A 95 -7.28 -8.90 -21.38
CA PHE A 95 -7.12 -9.52 -20.07
C PHE A 95 -7.42 -11.02 -20.12
N SER A 96 -8.44 -11.43 -20.89
CA SER A 96 -8.77 -12.84 -21.11
C SER A 96 -7.60 -13.61 -21.73
N GLU A 97 -6.96 -13.03 -22.74
CA GLU A 97 -5.80 -13.62 -23.41
C GLU A 97 -4.59 -13.78 -22.48
N ASN A 98 -4.26 -12.71 -21.75
CA ASN A 98 -2.99 -12.63 -21.02
C ASN A 98 -3.07 -13.16 -19.58
N TYR A 99 -4.25 -13.12 -18.95
CA TYR A 99 -4.43 -13.43 -17.53
C TYR A 99 -5.59 -14.40 -17.23
N GLY A 100 -6.42 -14.73 -18.22
CA GLY A 100 -7.50 -15.70 -18.13
C GLY A 100 -7.03 -17.13 -18.38
N GLY A 101 -7.60 -18.09 -17.64
CA GLY A 101 -7.33 -19.51 -17.80
C GLY A 101 -8.57 -20.39 -17.58
N GLU A 102 -8.57 -21.57 -18.17
CA GLU A 102 -9.61 -22.56 -17.94
C GLU A 102 -9.40 -23.28 -16.59
N PRO A 103 -10.47 -23.84 -15.99
CA PRO A 103 -10.38 -24.56 -14.71
C PRO A 103 -9.43 -25.77 -14.71
N ASN A 104 -9.21 -26.43 -15.86
CA ASN A 104 -8.28 -27.55 -16.07
C ASN A 104 -8.22 -28.57 -14.92
N GLY A 105 -9.38 -29.09 -14.50
CA GLY A 105 -9.46 -30.06 -13.40
C GLY A 105 -8.89 -29.57 -12.06
N GLY A 106 -8.88 -28.25 -11.85
CA GLY A 106 -8.32 -27.59 -10.67
C GLY A 106 -6.93 -26.99 -10.85
N SER A 107 -6.27 -27.23 -11.99
CA SER A 107 -4.97 -26.67 -12.31
C SER A 107 -5.09 -25.25 -12.88
N ALA A 108 -4.33 -24.30 -12.36
CA ALA A 108 -4.23 -22.96 -12.94
C ALA A 108 -3.24 -22.89 -14.12
N THR A 109 -2.45 -23.94 -14.33
CA THR A 109 -1.54 -24.06 -15.47
C THR A 109 -2.33 -24.34 -16.75
N GLN A 110 -2.07 -23.56 -17.80
CA GLN A 110 -2.71 -23.67 -19.10
C GLN A 110 -1.84 -24.47 -20.09
N LYS A 111 -2.35 -24.68 -21.31
CA LYS A 111 -1.66 -25.46 -22.36
C LYS A 111 -0.28 -24.90 -22.73
N ASP A 112 -0.07 -23.60 -22.53
CA ASP A 112 1.20 -22.90 -22.73
C ASP A 112 2.21 -23.12 -21.59
N GLY A 113 1.88 -23.93 -20.58
CA GLY A 113 2.70 -24.20 -19.41
C GLY A 113 2.70 -23.08 -18.36
N ARG A 114 2.00 -21.95 -18.60
CA ARG A 114 1.96 -20.80 -17.71
C ARG A 114 0.74 -20.86 -16.79
N LYS A 115 0.89 -20.32 -15.58
CA LYS A 115 -0.22 -20.18 -14.63
C LYS A 115 -1.03 -18.93 -14.96
N ARG A 116 -2.31 -18.94 -14.61
CA ARG A 116 -3.20 -17.77 -14.75
C ARG A 116 -3.70 -17.34 -13.38
N ILE A 117 -3.92 -16.04 -13.21
CA ILE A 117 -4.36 -15.45 -11.95
C ILE A 117 -5.88 -15.51 -11.80
N TRP A 118 -6.63 -15.50 -12.90
CA TRP A 118 -8.08 -15.55 -12.92
C TRP A 118 -8.58 -16.61 -13.89
N GLN A 119 -9.77 -17.15 -13.59
CA GLN A 119 -10.48 -17.99 -14.53
C GLN A 119 -11.09 -17.15 -15.67
N LEU A 120 -11.29 -17.79 -16.82
CA LEU A 120 -11.65 -17.11 -18.06
C LEU A 120 -12.99 -16.36 -17.98
N HIS A 121 -13.98 -16.88 -17.25
CA HIS A 121 -15.28 -16.20 -17.09
C HIS A 121 -15.13 -14.83 -16.41
N ASN A 122 -14.22 -14.71 -15.45
CA ASN A 122 -13.97 -13.45 -14.74
C ASN A 122 -13.20 -12.44 -15.59
N THR A 123 -12.24 -12.91 -16.40
CA THR A 123 -11.49 -12.00 -17.29
C THR A 123 -12.30 -11.52 -18.48
N LYS A 124 -13.23 -12.33 -19.01
CA LYS A 124 -14.20 -11.88 -20.01
C LYS A 124 -15.12 -10.78 -19.48
N LYS A 125 -15.50 -10.85 -18.20
CA LYS A 125 -16.24 -9.77 -17.52
C LYS A 125 -15.36 -8.52 -17.34
N LEU A 126 -14.12 -8.70 -16.90
CA LEU A 126 -13.16 -7.60 -16.76
C LEU A 126 -12.97 -6.84 -18.08
N ASP A 127 -12.74 -7.53 -19.19
CA ASP A 127 -12.54 -6.93 -20.51
C ASP A 127 -13.70 -6.01 -20.90
N VAL A 128 -14.95 -6.52 -20.83
CA VAL A 128 -16.12 -5.72 -21.23
C VAL A 128 -16.42 -4.57 -20.27
N ILE A 129 -16.31 -4.81 -18.96
CA ILE A 129 -16.58 -3.78 -17.94
C ILE A 129 -15.54 -2.66 -18.03
N ARG A 130 -14.27 -3.00 -18.25
CA ARG A 130 -13.23 -1.99 -18.37
C ARG A 130 -13.45 -1.10 -19.58
N GLU A 131 -13.78 -1.66 -20.75
CA GLU A 131 -14.14 -0.88 -21.94
C GLU A 131 -15.36 0.03 -21.67
N GLU A 132 -16.37 -0.48 -20.96
CA GLU A 132 -17.59 0.29 -20.68
C GLU A 132 -17.34 1.46 -19.73
N ILE A 133 -16.50 1.30 -18.69
CA ILE A 133 -16.17 2.37 -17.75
C ILE A 133 -15.62 3.62 -18.47
N ASP A 134 -14.79 3.45 -19.50
CA ASP A 134 -14.25 4.60 -20.27
C ASP A 134 -15.32 5.34 -21.07
N LYS A 135 -16.44 4.69 -21.40
CA LYS A 135 -17.54 5.30 -22.17
C LYS A 135 -18.54 6.01 -21.27
N ILE A 136 -18.85 5.43 -20.12
CA ILE A 136 -19.98 5.87 -19.29
C ILE A 136 -19.60 6.81 -18.15
N ALA A 137 -18.34 6.81 -17.70
CA ALA A 137 -17.91 7.63 -16.59
C ALA A 137 -17.93 9.12 -16.98
N LYS A 138 -18.69 9.93 -16.24
CA LYS A 138 -18.90 11.36 -16.54
C LYS A 138 -17.70 12.24 -16.21
N ASP A 139 -16.93 11.83 -15.20
CA ASP A 139 -15.81 12.59 -14.70
C ASP A 139 -14.73 11.65 -14.14
N LYS A 140 -13.57 12.22 -13.84
CA LYS A 140 -12.40 11.50 -13.33
C LYS A 140 -12.67 10.79 -12.00
N ILE A 141 -13.42 11.41 -11.09
CA ILE A 141 -13.70 10.84 -9.76
C ILE A 141 -14.68 9.67 -9.90
N GLU A 142 -15.72 9.82 -10.71
CA GLU A 142 -16.66 8.75 -11.03
C GLU A 142 -15.94 7.55 -11.66
N LYS A 143 -15.05 7.79 -12.64
CA LYS A 143 -14.19 6.75 -13.21
C LYS A 143 -13.37 6.05 -12.13
N SER A 144 -12.75 6.81 -11.23
CA SER A 144 -11.95 6.25 -10.13
C SER A 144 -12.78 5.40 -9.14
N VAL A 145 -14.03 5.78 -8.85
CA VAL A 145 -14.95 4.94 -8.04
C VAL A 145 -15.29 3.63 -8.75
N LEU A 146 -15.62 3.66 -10.04
CA LEU A 146 -15.94 2.47 -10.82
C LEU A 146 -14.71 1.54 -10.97
N LEU A 147 -13.53 2.09 -11.23
CA LEU A 147 -12.28 1.33 -11.28
C LEU A 147 -11.92 0.71 -9.94
N THR A 148 -12.10 1.44 -8.83
CA THR A 148 -11.90 0.90 -7.47
C THR A 148 -12.81 -0.30 -7.23
N SER A 149 -14.09 -0.20 -7.59
CA SER A 149 -15.06 -1.29 -7.48
C SER A 149 -14.65 -2.52 -8.31
N LEU A 150 -14.22 -2.31 -9.55
CA LEU A 150 -13.75 -3.37 -10.45
C LEU A 150 -12.51 -4.08 -9.89
N ILE A 151 -11.52 -3.32 -9.43
CA ILE A 151 -10.28 -3.89 -8.87
C ILE A 151 -10.60 -4.73 -7.62
N ILE A 152 -11.48 -4.26 -6.73
CA ILE A 152 -11.91 -5.03 -5.56
C ILE A 152 -12.64 -6.31 -5.96
N ALA A 153 -13.51 -6.25 -6.97
CA ALA A 153 -14.21 -7.43 -7.49
C ALA A 153 -13.23 -8.48 -8.04
N MET A 154 -12.21 -8.05 -8.78
CA MET A 154 -11.19 -8.94 -9.32
C MET A 154 -10.24 -9.48 -8.25
N ASP A 155 -9.89 -8.68 -7.24
CA ASP A 155 -9.09 -9.13 -6.10
C ASP A 155 -9.81 -10.25 -5.31
N LYS A 156 -11.14 -10.17 -5.16
CA LYS A 156 -11.94 -11.19 -4.46
C LYS A 156 -11.93 -12.56 -5.15
N VAL A 157 -11.63 -12.63 -6.45
CA VAL A 157 -11.67 -13.87 -7.27
C VAL A 157 -10.32 -14.27 -7.86
N ASP A 158 -9.22 -13.72 -7.34
CA ASP A 158 -7.87 -14.04 -7.81
C ASP A 158 -7.32 -15.36 -7.25
N SER A 159 -6.30 -15.90 -7.91
CA SER A 159 -5.57 -17.11 -7.53
C SER A 159 -4.11 -16.81 -7.20
N SER A 160 -3.90 -15.81 -6.34
CA SER A 160 -2.58 -15.40 -5.84
C SER A 160 -2.48 -15.52 -4.31
N VAL A 161 -1.29 -15.22 -3.78
CA VAL A 161 -1.01 -15.09 -2.34
C VAL A 161 -1.02 -13.63 -1.86
N GLY A 162 -1.51 -12.70 -2.69
CA GLY A 162 -1.58 -11.26 -2.38
C GLY A 162 -0.66 -10.38 -3.22
N HIS A 163 0.01 -10.92 -4.24
CA HIS A 163 0.79 -10.16 -5.23
C HIS A 163 0.68 -10.79 -6.62
N GLN A 164 1.00 -10.03 -7.67
CA GLN A 164 0.74 -10.39 -9.06
C GLN A 164 1.98 -10.88 -9.82
N VAL A 165 3.06 -11.22 -9.11
CA VAL A 165 4.31 -11.74 -9.70
C VAL A 165 4.41 -13.26 -9.71
N SER A 166 3.52 -13.94 -8.99
CA SER A 166 3.39 -15.40 -9.07
C SER A 166 1.99 -15.83 -8.63
N TYR A 167 1.51 -16.91 -9.24
CA TYR A 167 0.15 -17.44 -9.02
C TYR A 167 0.21 -18.86 -8.47
N LEU A 168 -0.87 -19.30 -7.81
CA LEU A 168 -0.98 -20.66 -7.29
C LEU A 168 -1.05 -21.68 -8.43
N LYS A 169 -0.47 -22.87 -8.24
CA LYS A 169 -0.53 -23.95 -9.25
C LYS A 169 -1.92 -24.58 -9.34
N ARG A 170 -2.63 -24.67 -8.20
CA ARG A 170 -4.04 -25.03 -8.12
C ARG A 170 -4.86 -23.77 -7.92
N TRP A 171 -6.04 -23.72 -8.54
CA TRP A 171 -6.97 -22.60 -8.35
C TRP A 171 -7.30 -22.43 -6.86
N ALA A 172 -7.20 -21.20 -6.35
CA ALA A 172 -7.78 -20.87 -5.06
C ALA A 172 -9.30 -21.11 -5.10
N PRO A 173 -9.94 -21.58 -4.01
CA PRO A 173 -11.40 -21.77 -3.99
C PRO A 173 -12.18 -20.53 -4.43
N ARG A 174 -11.70 -19.34 -4.06
CA ARG A 174 -12.33 -18.07 -4.45
C ARG A 174 -12.29 -17.77 -5.95
N ALA A 175 -11.38 -18.38 -6.72
CA ALA A 175 -11.24 -18.12 -8.15
C ALA A 175 -12.36 -18.73 -9.00
N TYR A 176 -13.13 -19.67 -8.43
CA TYR A 176 -14.32 -20.24 -9.07
C TYR A 176 -15.56 -19.34 -8.95
N ASN A 177 -15.54 -18.38 -8.03
CA ASN A 177 -16.63 -17.42 -7.93
C ASN A 177 -16.70 -16.54 -9.18
N THR A 178 -17.88 -16.01 -9.47
CA THR A 178 -18.03 -14.95 -10.47
C THR A 178 -17.72 -13.61 -9.83
N MET A 179 -16.87 -12.80 -10.47
CA MET A 179 -16.59 -11.43 -10.04
C MET A 179 -17.90 -10.65 -9.93
N LYS A 180 -18.02 -9.82 -8.90
CA LYS A 180 -19.18 -8.94 -8.71
C LYS A 180 -18.70 -7.59 -8.19
N MET A 181 -18.98 -6.54 -8.96
CA MET A 181 -18.74 -5.16 -8.53
C MET A 181 -19.74 -4.78 -7.43
N GLU A 182 -19.24 -4.08 -6.43
CA GLU A 182 -20.00 -3.51 -5.31
C GLU A 182 -19.61 -2.05 -5.15
N VAL A 183 -20.53 -1.19 -4.71
CA VAL A 183 -20.19 0.20 -4.43
C VAL A 183 -19.10 0.22 -3.33
N PRO A 184 -17.97 0.92 -3.53
CA PRO A 184 -16.98 1.08 -2.48
C PRO A 184 -17.58 1.70 -1.21
N ARG A 185 -16.93 1.53 -0.06
CA ARG A 185 -17.35 2.11 1.21
C ARG A 185 -17.03 3.60 1.25
N LEU A 186 -17.88 4.39 0.61
CA LEU A 186 -17.71 5.82 0.45
C LEU A 186 -18.04 6.55 1.76
N VAL A 187 -17.12 7.37 2.23
CA VAL A 187 -17.34 8.34 3.31
C VAL A 187 -17.32 9.72 2.68
N ILE A 188 -18.41 10.47 2.85
CA ILE A 188 -18.57 11.80 2.26
C ILE A 188 -18.39 12.84 3.37
N ASP A 189 -17.58 13.85 3.09
CA ASP A 189 -17.45 15.05 3.89
C ASP A 189 -17.12 16.22 2.97
N ASP A 190 -17.00 17.43 3.53
CA ASP A 190 -16.68 18.64 2.78
C ASP A 190 -15.25 19.17 2.91
N LYS A 191 -14.34 18.36 3.46
CA LYS A 191 -12.96 18.82 3.71
C LYS A 191 -12.16 18.91 2.43
N PRO A 192 -11.20 19.85 2.33
CA PRO A 192 -10.43 20.07 1.10
C PRO A 192 -9.31 19.02 0.95
N HIS A 193 -9.69 17.75 0.85
CA HIS A 193 -8.77 16.64 0.59
C HIS A 193 -8.05 16.81 -0.74
N LYS A 194 -6.84 16.27 -0.83
CA LYS A 194 -6.04 16.29 -2.06
C LYS A 194 -5.43 14.92 -2.31
N VAL A 195 -5.26 14.59 -3.59
CA VAL A 195 -4.63 13.35 -4.04
C VAL A 195 -3.57 13.70 -5.06
N TYR A 196 -2.35 13.26 -4.81
CA TYR A 196 -1.17 13.47 -5.63
C TYR A 196 -0.66 12.13 -6.16
N GLN A 197 0.03 12.20 -7.29
CA GLN A 197 0.76 11.08 -7.85
C GLN A 197 2.15 11.58 -8.25
N LYS A 198 3.02 11.78 -7.26
CA LYS A 198 4.37 12.30 -7.43
C LYS A 198 5.38 11.44 -6.68
N ASP A 199 6.64 11.49 -7.10
CA ASP A 199 7.73 11.11 -6.20
C ASP A 199 7.67 11.98 -4.94
N ILE A 200 7.93 11.36 -3.78
CA ILE A 200 7.81 12.08 -2.52
C ILE A 200 8.77 13.26 -2.43
N PHE A 201 9.97 13.16 -3.01
CA PHE A 201 10.98 14.21 -2.97
C PHE A 201 10.63 15.40 -3.86
N ASP A 202 9.79 15.19 -4.87
CA ASP A 202 9.21 16.27 -5.66
C ASP A 202 8.07 16.94 -4.90
N LEU A 203 7.19 16.14 -4.28
CA LEU A 203 6.02 16.64 -3.57
C LEU A 203 6.39 17.49 -2.34
N VAL A 204 7.38 17.07 -1.55
CA VAL A 204 7.75 17.77 -0.30
C VAL A 204 8.19 19.21 -0.51
N ASN A 205 8.52 19.64 -1.73
CA ASN A 205 8.86 21.05 -2.00
C ASN A 205 7.63 21.94 -2.24
N ASP A 206 6.46 21.33 -2.55
CA ASP A 206 5.26 22.03 -3.01
C ASP A 206 4.06 21.87 -2.05
N ILE A 207 4.30 21.42 -0.82
CA ILE A 207 3.25 21.05 0.13
C ILE A 207 3.48 21.72 1.49
N GLU A 208 2.40 22.00 2.21
CA GLU A 208 2.45 22.45 3.59
C GLU A 208 1.35 21.72 4.36
N VAL A 209 1.73 21.05 5.43
CA VAL A 209 0.82 20.28 6.29
C VAL A 209 1.28 20.34 7.75
N ASP A 210 0.36 20.14 8.68
CA ASP A 210 0.69 20.09 10.10
C ASP A 210 1.50 18.83 10.45
N LEU A 211 1.15 17.70 9.82
CA LEU A 211 1.77 16.39 10.03
C LEU A 211 1.99 15.63 8.72
N ALA A 212 3.13 14.96 8.58
CA ALA A 212 3.36 13.99 7.51
C ALA A 212 3.52 12.58 8.07
N TYR A 213 2.73 11.64 7.57
CA TYR A 213 2.85 10.22 7.81
C TYR A 213 3.58 9.56 6.64
N TYR A 214 4.61 8.77 6.95
CA TYR A 214 5.43 8.07 5.98
C TYR A 214 5.50 6.58 6.29
N ASP A 215 5.21 5.78 5.28
CA ASP A 215 5.38 4.33 5.24
C ASP A 215 5.98 3.90 3.90
N PRO A 216 7.23 4.32 3.59
CA PRO A 216 7.87 3.97 2.33
C PRO A 216 7.95 2.44 2.11
N PRO A 217 8.02 1.99 0.85
CA PRO A 217 8.30 0.58 0.58
C PRO A 217 9.70 0.24 1.09
N TYR A 218 9.82 -0.85 1.85
CA TYR A 218 11.10 -1.28 2.43
C TYR A 218 11.57 -2.58 1.78
N GLY A 219 12.84 -2.60 1.36
CA GLY A 219 13.51 -3.83 0.96
C GLY A 219 13.72 -4.76 2.16
N SER A 220 13.64 -6.08 1.93
CA SER A 220 13.94 -7.08 2.97
C SER A 220 15.39 -6.98 3.45
N SER A 221 15.59 -7.09 4.77
CA SER A 221 16.91 -7.21 5.41
C SER A 221 17.53 -8.60 5.36
N ASN A 222 16.88 -9.58 4.72
CA ASN A 222 17.43 -10.93 4.62
C ASN A 222 18.64 -10.94 3.67
N GLU A 223 19.86 -10.92 4.24
CA GLU A 223 21.12 -10.95 3.49
C GLU A 223 21.34 -12.27 2.74
N LEU A 224 20.72 -13.37 3.21
CA LEU A 224 20.73 -14.65 2.51
C LEU A 224 19.82 -14.61 1.28
N MET A 225 18.84 -13.70 1.25
CA MET A 225 17.97 -13.54 0.08
C MET A 225 18.71 -12.66 -0.94
N PRO A 226 19.06 -13.18 -2.13
CA PRO A 226 19.59 -12.31 -3.18
C PRO A 226 18.59 -11.16 -3.36
N PRO A 227 19.07 -9.91 -3.52
CA PRO A 227 18.22 -8.73 -3.53
C PRO A 227 17.00 -9.02 -4.40
N SER A 228 15.83 -9.08 -3.76
CA SER A 228 14.63 -9.64 -4.39
C SER A 228 14.44 -8.97 -5.74
N ARG A 229 14.51 -9.76 -6.83
CA ARG A 229 14.38 -9.29 -8.23
C ARG A 229 12.96 -8.79 -8.58
N VAL A 230 12.20 -8.38 -7.56
CA VAL A 230 10.84 -7.91 -7.65
C VAL A 230 10.68 -6.77 -6.68
N ARG A 231 10.70 -5.53 -7.20
CA ARG A 231 10.36 -4.32 -6.46
C ARG A 231 8.85 -4.18 -6.24
N TYR A 232 8.46 -3.27 -5.36
CA TYR A 232 7.07 -3.00 -5.01
C TYR A 232 6.16 -2.72 -6.22
N ALA A 233 6.67 -1.95 -7.19
CA ALA A 233 5.98 -1.62 -8.44
C ALA A 233 5.54 -2.87 -9.23
N SER A 234 6.32 -3.96 -9.16
CA SER A 234 6.00 -5.22 -9.81
C SER A 234 4.87 -6.00 -9.12
N TYR A 235 4.61 -5.82 -7.82
CA TYR A 235 3.61 -6.64 -7.11
C TYR A 235 2.16 -6.37 -7.53
N TYR A 236 1.87 -5.19 -8.06
CA TYR A 236 0.51 -4.74 -8.36
C TYR A 236 0.36 -4.21 -9.80
N HIS A 237 1.20 -4.71 -10.71
CA HIS A 237 1.31 -4.26 -12.09
C HIS A 237 0.02 -4.41 -12.91
N ILE A 238 -0.81 -5.42 -12.64
CA ILE A 238 -2.07 -5.60 -13.35
C ILE A 238 -3.08 -4.51 -12.94
N TRP A 239 -3.03 -4.03 -11.69
CA TRP A 239 -3.87 -2.91 -11.26
C TRP A 239 -3.52 -1.62 -12.01
N LYS A 240 -2.23 -1.41 -12.29
CA LYS A 240 -1.80 -0.33 -13.21
C LYS A 240 -2.43 -0.49 -14.58
N THR A 241 -2.38 -1.69 -15.17
CA THR A 241 -3.02 -1.96 -16.46
C THR A 241 -4.53 -1.74 -16.45
N ILE A 242 -5.24 -2.16 -15.38
CA ILE A 242 -6.67 -1.88 -15.24
C ILE A 242 -6.92 -0.38 -15.14
N CYS A 243 -6.12 0.39 -14.41
CA CYS A 243 -6.34 1.84 -14.31
C CYS A 243 -6.12 2.55 -15.64
N LEU A 244 -5.00 2.24 -16.32
CA LEU A 244 -4.60 2.88 -17.57
C LEU A 244 -5.38 2.36 -18.80
N ASN A 245 -5.97 1.16 -18.73
CA ASN A 245 -6.55 0.44 -19.87
C ASN A 245 -5.60 0.27 -21.05
N ASP A 246 -4.31 0.16 -20.76
CA ASP A 246 -3.29 0.00 -21.77
C ASP A 246 -3.01 -1.48 -22.06
N LYS A 247 -2.19 -1.74 -23.07
CA LYS A 247 -1.80 -3.08 -23.53
C LYS A 247 -0.27 -3.17 -23.54
N PRO A 248 0.37 -3.15 -22.35
CA PRO A 248 1.82 -3.11 -22.26
C PRO A 248 2.45 -4.39 -22.80
N LYS A 249 3.72 -4.29 -23.21
CA LYS A 249 4.54 -5.48 -23.48
C LYS A 249 4.72 -6.28 -22.19
N LEU A 250 4.53 -7.59 -22.29
CA LEU A 250 4.56 -8.51 -21.15
C LEU A 250 5.81 -9.40 -21.17
N VAL A 251 6.36 -9.66 -19.99
CA VAL A 251 7.59 -10.45 -19.80
C VAL A 251 7.46 -11.47 -18.67
N GLY A 252 8.18 -12.58 -18.82
CA GLY A 252 8.29 -13.64 -17.82
C GLY A 252 7.03 -14.51 -17.65
N VAL A 253 7.14 -15.50 -16.76
CA VAL A 253 6.11 -16.55 -16.58
C VAL A 253 4.78 -16.07 -16.02
N ALA A 254 4.77 -14.92 -15.34
CA ALA A 254 3.57 -14.28 -14.79
C ALA A 254 3.04 -13.15 -15.68
N ASN A 255 3.54 -13.01 -16.91
CA ASN A 255 3.13 -11.95 -17.84
C ASN A 255 3.15 -10.55 -17.17
N ARG A 256 4.28 -10.21 -16.53
CA ARG A 256 4.45 -8.90 -15.88
C ARG A 256 4.63 -7.82 -16.94
N ARG A 257 4.20 -6.60 -16.66
CA ARG A 257 4.53 -5.46 -17.54
C ARG A 257 6.07 -5.29 -17.59
N GLU A 258 6.61 -4.99 -18.76
CA GLU A 258 8.06 -4.76 -18.92
C GLU A 258 8.52 -3.49 -18.16
N ASP A 259 7.68 -2.46 -18.12
CA ASP A 259 7.97 -1.14 -17.52
C ASP A 259 8.03 -1.15 -15.98
N VAL A 260 7.57 -2.21 -15.31
CA VAL A 260 7.67 -2.37 -13.84
C VAL A 260 8.89 -3.18 -13.41
N GLY A 261 9.82 -3.44 -14.33
CA GLY A 261 11.08 -4.09 -14.05
C GLY A 261 11.95 -3.27 -13.08
N ASP A 262 12.76 -3.96 -12.28
CA ASP A 262 13.54 -3.35 -11.19
C ASP A 262 14.53 -2.27 -11.66
N THR A 263 15.02 -2.36 -12.90
CA THR A 263 15.93 -1.37 -13.50
C THR A 263 15.22 -0.12 -14.02
N ILE A 264 13.88 -0.11 -14.01
CA ILE A 264 13.05 0.95 -14.60
C ILE A 264 12.23 1.65 -13.51
N SER A 265 11.59 0.88 -12.62
CA SER A 265 10.64 1.38 -11.62
C SER A 265 11.07 1.08 -10.17
N GLY A 266 12.36 1.22 -9.87
CA GLY A 266 12.90 1.02 -8.53
C GLY A 266 12.64 2.22 -7.60
N SER A 267 12.22 1.95 -6.37
CA SER A 267 12.19 2.97 -5.30
C SER A 267 13.54 3.04 -4.59
N ILE A 268 14.02 4.27 -4.33
CA ILE A 268 15.24 4.49 -3.52
C ILE A 268 15.10 3.93 -2.10
N PHE A 269 13.87 3.82 -1.59
CA PHE A 269 13.58 3.25 -0.28
C PHE A 269 13.67 1.70 -0.24
N GLU A 270 13.71 1.06 -1.42
CA GLU A 270 13.94 -0.38 -1.54
C GLU A 270 15.41 -0.71 -1.82
N GLU A 271 16.28 0.28 -2.01
CA GLU A 271 17.66 0.08 -2.45
C GLU A 271 18.44 -0.84 -1.50
N PHE A 272 19.24 -1.74 -2.09
CA PHE A 272 20.06 -2.72 -1.39
C PHE A 272 21.53 -2.35 -1.38
N ARG A 273 21.93 -1.43 -2.25
CA ARG A 273 23.31 -0.99 -2.37
C ARG A 273 23.70 -0.11 -1.19
N LYS A 274 25.00 -0.15 -0.91
CA LYS A 274 25.67 0.74 0.03
C LYS A 274 26.37 1.86 -0.75
N ASN A 275 26.53 3.01 -0.11
CA ASN A 275 27.36 4.09 -0.58
C ASN A 275 28.86 3.74 -0.39
N ASP A 276 29.75 4.65 -0.81
CA ASP A 276 31.21 4.48 -0.71
C ASP A 276 31.70 4.38 0.75
N GLU A 277 30.91 4.88 1.71
CA GLU A 277 31.16 4.81 3.15
C GLU A 277 30.62 3.51 3.80
N GLY A 278 30.04 2.60 3.01
CA GLY A 278 29.51 1.32 3.48
C GLY A 278 28.13 1.40 4.15
N GLN A 279 27.45 2.55 4.09
CA GLN A 279 26.08 2.74 4.61
C GLN A 279 25.04 2.44 3.54
N TYR A 280 23.89 1.87 3.93
CA TYR A 280 22.81 1.61 2.97
C TYR A 280 22.18 2.91 2.46
N ILE A 281 22.00 3.04 1.15
CA ILE A 281 21.46 4.24 0.50
C ILE A 281 20.05 4.62 1.04
N VAL A 282 19.26 3.65 1.50
CA VAL A 282 17.95 3.91 2.13
C VAL A 282 18.05 4.79 3.39
N ILE A 283 19.17 4.76 4.11
CA ILE A 283 19.41 5.60 5.30
C ILE A 283 19.46 7.06 4.89
N GLU A 284 20.21 7.38 3.84
CA GLU A 284 20.29 8.74 3.28
C GLU A 284 18.94 9.23 2.77
N ALA A 285 18.17 8.34 2.12
CA ALA A 285 16.83 8.67 1.63
C ALA A 285 15.86 9.02 2.78
N ILE A 286 15.88 8.24 3.88
CA ILE A 286 15.08 8.54 5.07
C ILE A 286 15.52 9.88 5.68
N GLU A 287 16.83 10.11 5.83
CA GLU A 287 17.34 11.37 6.37
C GLU A 287 16.93 12.58 5.51
N ARG A 288 17.10 12.49 4.19
CA ARG A 288 16.68 13.52 3.23
C ARG A 288 15.18 13.80 3.36
N LEU A 289 14.37 12.75 3.47
CA LEU A 289 12.92 12.89 3.62
C LEU A 289 12.57 13.62 4.91
N MET A 290 13.19 13.24 6.03
CA MET A 290 12.97 13.91 7.33
C MET A 290 13.40 15.38 7.28
N LYS A 291 14.55 15.70 6.66
CA LYS A 291 15.06 17.07 6.52
C LYS A 291 14.12 17.94 5.68
N ASN A 292 13.70 17.45 4.52
CA ASN A 292 12.98 18.26 3.53
C ASN A 292 11.47 18.35 3.78
N THR A 293 10.88 17.47 4.59
CA THR A 293 9.43 17.49 4.83
C THR A 293 8.96 18.79 5.51
N PRO A 294 8.14 19.62 4.87
CA PRO A 294 7.66 20.89 5.43
C PRO A 294 6.44 20.66 6.34
N ALA A 295 6.66 19.98 7.46
CA ALA A 295 5.62 19.70 8.46
C ALA A 295 6.15 19.92 9.88
N LYS A 296 5.27 20.32 10.81
CA LYS A 296 5.63 20.44 12.22
C LYS A 296 5.92 19.08 12.85
N TYR A 297 5.13 18.07 12.47
CA TYR A 297 5.26 16.70 12.93
C TYR A 297 5.53 15.74 11.77
N VAL A 298 6.35 14.72 12.02
CA VAL A 298 6.51 13.59 11.12
C VAL A 298 6.29 12.29 11.88
N VAL A 299 5.50 11.39 11.31
CA VAL A 299 5.32 10.01 11.79
C VAL A 299 5.90 9.07 10.76
N LEU A 300 6.95 8.33 11.11
CA LEU A 300 7.52 7.27 10.28
C LEU A 300 7.07 5.90 10.80
N SER A 301 6.44 5.10 9.95
CA SER A 301 6.14 3.68 10.24
C SER A 301 7.22 2.81 9.64
N TYR A 302 7.82 1.91 10.44
CA TYR A 302 8.93 1.07 9.98
C TYR A 302 8.92 -0.31 10.62
N ASN A 303 9.17 -1.35 9.83
CA ASN A 303 9.24 -2.74 10.28
C ASN A 303 10.69 -3.18 10.56
N ASN A 304 10.92 -3.95 11.63
CA ASN A 304 12.27 -4.44 11.99
C ASN A 304 12.93 -5.38 10.96
N ASN A 305 12.20 -5.88 9.95
CA ASN A 305 12.75 -6.66 8.85
C ASN A 305 13.15 -5.83 7.61
N GLY A 306 13.08 -4.51 7.69
CA GLY A 306 13.61 -3.63 6.64
C GLY A 306 15.13 -3.44 6.77
N ARG A 307 15.81 -3.09 5.67
CA ARG A 307 17.28 -2.91 5.66
C ARG A 307 17.83 -1.80 6.56
N ALA A 308 17.10 -0.71 6.73
CA ALA A 308 17.45 0.27 7.75
C ALA A 308 17.20 -0.33 9.13
N THR A 309 18.26 -0.53 9.93
CA THR A 309 18.09 -1.05 11.28
C THR A 309 17.46 0.01 12.18
N LEU A 310 16.76 -0.41 13.24
CA LEU A 310 16.25 0.51 14.26
C LEU A 310 17.36 1.43 14.81
N GLN A 311 18.57 0.87 14.97
CA GLN A 311 19.73 1.62 15.46
C GLN A 311 20.15 2.72 14.47
N ALA A 312 20.24 2.40 13.18
CA ALA A 312 20.59 3.39 12.15
C ALA A 312 19.53 4.52 12.08
N ILE A 313 18.24 4.19 12.15
CA ILE A 313 17.16 5.20 12.21
C ILE A 313 17.30 6.06 13.47
N LYS A 314 17.58 5.47 14.64
CA LYS A 314 17.82 6.24 15.88
C LYS A 314 19.04 7.16 15.76
N GLU A 315 20.10 6.75 15.10
CA GLU A 315 21.30 7.56 14.88
C GLU A 315 21.02 8.75 13.96
N ILE A 316 20.30 8.56 12.85
CA ILE A 316 19.80 9.65 12.00
C ILE A 316 19.01 10.65 12.85
N LEU A 317 18.05 10.16 13.63
CA LEU A 317 17.17 11.01 14.43
C LEU A 317 17.92 11.77 15.53
N LYS A 318 18.96 11.17 16.12
CA LYS A 318 19.88 11.84 17.06
C LYS A 318 20.66 12.96 16.36
N ASN A 319 21.20 12.68 15.18
CA ASN A 319 21.98 13.66 14.41
C ASN A 319 21.14 14.87 13.98
N LEU A 320 19.84 14.67 13.72
CA LEU A 320 18.91 15.75 13.41
C LEU A 320 18.55 16.64 14.62
N LYS A 321 18.95 16.26 15.85
CA LYS A 321 18.69 16.97 17.12
C LYS A 321 17.21 17.35 17.30
N LYS A 322 16.31 16.42 16.96
CA LYS A 322 14.85 16.58 17.08
C LYS A 322 14.31 15.80 18.26
N LYS A 323 13.22 16.28 18.86
CA LYS A 323 12.46 15.52 19.87
C LYS A 323 11.76 14.34 19.18
N VAL A 324 12.00 13.12 19.68
CA VAL A 324 11.48 11.87 19.10
C VAL A 324 10.82 11.01 20.17
N SER A 325 9.67 10.45 19.84
CA SER A 325 8.98 9.42 20.62
C SER A 325 8.81 8.17 19.75
N ILE A 326 9.03 6.99 20.31
CA ILE A 326 8.96 5.71 19.59
C ILE A 326 7.89 4.85 20.26
N ILE A 327 6.93 4.39 19.47
CA ILE A 327 6.00 3.34 19.86
C ILE A 327 6.46 2.03 19.21
N GLU A 328 6.68 1.00 20.03
CA GLU A 328 7.00 -0.36 19.59
C GLU A 328 5.77 -1.25 19.74
N MET A 329 5.45 -2.02 18.70
CA MET A 329 4.32 -2.94 18.66
C MET A 329 4.73 -4.33 18.16
N ASP A 330 4.22 -5.37 18.82
CA ASP A 330 4.33 -6.76 18.33
C ASP A 330 3.40 -6.95 17.12
N TYR A 331 3.96 -7.37 15.97
CA TYR A 331 3.21 -7.54 14.73
C TYR A 331 3.15 -9.03 14.31
N LYS A 332 1.98 -9.55 13.95
CA LYS A 332 1.86 -10.95 13.50
C LYS A 332 2.49 -11.13 12.12
N LYS A 333 3.21 -12.24 11.91
CA LYS A 333 3.72 -12.61 10.58
C LYS A 333 2.56 -12.70 9.57
N ASN A 334 2.73 -12.11 8.39
CA ASN A 334 1.78 -12.25 7.28
C ASN A 334 1.63 -13.73 6.88
N VAL A 335 0.45 -14.13 6.39
CA VAL A 335 0.15 -15.51 5.94
C VAL A 335 1.20 -16.05 4.96
N MET A 336 1.82 -15.19 4.15
CA MET A 336 2.90 -15.54 3.23
C MET A 336 4.14 -16.12 3.95
N ALA A 337 4.50 -15.61 5.13
CA ALA A 337 5.59 -16.14 5.95
C ALA A 337 5.22 -17.47 6.63
N THR A 338 3.93 -17.83 6.64
CA THR A 338 3.43 -19.12 7.15
C THR A 338 3.35 -20.17 6.04
N ILE A 339 3.22 -19.74 4.77
CA ILE A 339 3.13 -20.62 3.60
C ILE A 339 4.52 -21.11 3.13
N THR A 340 5.60 -20.41 3.46
CA THR A 340 7.00 -20.84 3.23
C THR A 340 7.43 -21.91 4.25
N ARG A 341 6.78 -23.09 4.24
CA ARG A 341 7.16 -24.23 5.10
C ARG A 341 8.12 -25.22 4.43
N THR A 342 8.58 -24.93 3.22
CA THR A 342 9.44 -25.81 2.40
C THR A 342 10.87 -25.30 2.20
N THR A 343 11.26 -24.19 2.85
CA THR A 343 12.63 -23.66 2.78
C THR A 343 13.08 -23.17 4.16
N ASN A 344 13.19 -24.09 5.12
CA ASN A 344 13.75 -23.79 6.45
C ASN A 344 15.22 -23.31 6.39
N GLU A 345 15.89 -23.45 5.25
CA GLU A 345 17.28 -22.99 5.04
C GLU A 345 17.40 -21.46 4.81
N TRP A 346 16.30 -20.74 4.58
CA TRP A 346 16.32 -19.32 4.17
C TRP A 346 15.70 -18.39 5.21
N ILE A 347 15.30 -18.93 6.37
CA ILE A 347 14.73 -18.19 7.49
C ILE A 347 15.84 -18.00 8.52
N ASN A 348 16.35 -16.78 8.65
CA ASN A 348 17.25 -16.44 9.74
C ASN A 348 16.46 -16.52 11.07
N ASP A 349 16.79 -17.49 11.92
CA ASP A 349 16.28 -17.62 13.29
C ASP A 349 16.66 -16.43 14.19
N THR A 350 17.52 -15.53 13.70
CA THR A 350 18.09 -14.39 14.44
C THR A 350 17.19 -13.15 14.52
N ASN A 351 16.11 -13.04 13.73
CA ASN A 351 15.28 -11.81 13.70
C ASN A 351 14.20 -11.70 14.78
N GLY A 352 14.06 -12.69 15.67
CA GLY A 352 13.08 -12.65 16.75
C GLY A 352 11.63 -12.49 16.28
N LYS A 353 10.76 -11.92 17.13
CA LYS A 353 9.37 -11.56 16.75
C LYS A 353 9.37 -10.35 15.80
N ASN A 354 8.48 -10.36 14.80
CA ASN A 354 8.28 -9.20 13.93
C ASN A 354 7.76 -8.02 14.76
N LYS A 355 8.39 -6.86 14.60
CA LYS A 355 8.03 -5.62 15.29
C LYS A 355 7.77 -4.50 14.29
N GLU A 356 6.74 -3.73 14.56
CA GLU A 356 6.45 -2.47 13.89
C GLU A 356 6.76 -1.31 14.84
N TYR A 357 7.35 -0.25 14.29
CA TYR A 357 7.68 0.97 15.01
C TYR A 357 6.94 2.15 14.40
N LEU A 358 6.42 3.03 15.27
CA LEU A 358 5.99 4.38 14.89
C LEU A 358 6.91 5.39 15.56
N PHE A 359 7.66 6.15 14.76
CA PHE A 359 8.51 7.24 15.22
C PHE A 359 7.76 8.55 15.03
N LEU A 360 7.39 9.21 16.13
CA LEU A 360 6.88 10.58 16.11
C LEU A 360 8.04 11.56 16.31
N ILE A 361 8.18 12.49 15.37
CA ILE A 361 9.27 13.44 15.31
C ILE A 361 8.68 14.85 15.31
N HIS A 362 9.10 15.70 16.26
CA HIS A 362 8.71 17.11 16.30
C HIS A 362 9.80 17.97 15.66
N LYS A 363 9.57 18.49 14.45
CA LYS A 363 10.60 19.15 13.64
C LYS A 363 11.06 20.51 14.19
N ASN A 364 10.20 21.23 14.89
CA ASN A 364 10.52 22.56 15.43
C ASN A 364 11.08 22.53 16.87
N GLY A 365 11.15 21.34 17.47
CA GLY A 365 11.63 21.15 18.83
C GLY A 365 13.13 20.90 18.75
N LYS A 366 13.93 21.93 19.05
CA LYS A 366 15.37 21.75 19.23
C LYS A 366 15.59 21.19 20.63
N THR A 367 16.30 20.07 20.76
CA THR A 367 16.84 19.65 22.04
C THR A 367 18.30 20.12 22.09
N GLU A 368 18.66 20.96 23.06
CA GLU A 368 20.05 21.41 23.25
C GLU A 368 20.96 20.23 23.67
N ASN A 369 20.38 19.22 24.31
CA ASN A 369 21.02 17.95 24.69
C ASN A 369 20.53 16.78 23.82
N MET A 370 21.24 15.65 23.92
CA MET A 370 20.91 14.38 23.25
C MET A 370 19.41 14.06 23.43
N PRO A 371 18.66 13.75 22.36
CA PRO A 371 17.21 13.65 22.44
C PRO A 371 16.79 12.54 23.40
N GLU A 372 15.85 12.86 24.29
CA GLU A 372 15.21 11.87 25.16
C GLU A 372 14.30 10.99 24.31
N ILE A 373 14.80 9.80 23.94
CA ILE A 373 14.01 8.82 23.17
C ILE A 373 13.15 8.03 24.16
N LYS A 374 11.86 8.38 24.23
CA LYS A 374 10.87 7.60 24.99
C LYS A 374 10.41 6.44 24.12
N ILE A 375 10.59 5.21 24.62
CA ILE A 375 10.10 3.98 23.99
C ILE A 375 8.91 3.49 24.79
N GLU A 376 7.73 3.50 24.19
CA GLU A 376 6.52 2.92 24.76
C GLU A 376 6.20 1.61 24.04
N LYS A 377 6.00 0.53 24.80
CA LYS A 377 5.58 -0.76 24.27
C LYS A 377 4.08 -0.88 24.40
N ILE A 378 3.40 -1.06 23.28
CA ILE A 378 1.95 -1.17 23.24
C ILE A 378 1.57 -2.55 22.68
N ASP A 379 0.73 -3.28 23.42
CA ASP A 379 0.05 -4.44 22.86
C ASP A 379 -1.17 -3.97 22.07
N ILE A 380 -1.11 -4.11 20.73
CA ILE A 380 -2.19 -3.72 19.82
C ILE A 380 -3.52 -4.39 20.22
N ARG A 381 -3.49 -5.56 20.87
CA ARG A 381 -4.69 -6.29 21.30
C ARG A 381 -5.41 -5.63 22.49
N ASN A 382 -4.69 -4.82 23.27
CA ASN A 382 -5.22 -4.17 24.49
C ASN A 382 -5.55 -2.69 24.27
N LEU A 383 -5.36 -2.14 23.06
CA LEU A 383 -5.66 -0.74 22.76
C LEU A 383 -7.15 -0.37 22.87
N ALA A 384 -8.06 -1.35 22.94
CA ALA A 384 -9.48 -1.11 23.21
C ALA A 384 -9.76 -0.73 24.67
N SER A 385 -8.81 -0.86 25.59
CA SER A 385 -8.99 -0.60 27.03
C SER A 385 -8.06 0.45 27.64
N VAL A 386 -7.14 1.05 26.88
CA VAL A 386 -6.22 2.09 27.41
C VAL A 386 -6.68 3.48 26.98
N SER A 387 -7.85 3.88 27.46
CA SER A 387 -8.18 5.29 27.58
C SER A 387 -7.48 5.82 28.83
N GLN A 388 -6.61 6.82 28.67
CA GLN A 388 -5.90 7.58 29.72
C GLN A 388 -4.54 7.02 30.20
N GLN A 389 -3.51 7.14 29.36
CA GLN A 389 -2.22 7.63 29.87
C GLN A 389 -1.78 8.80 28.98
N ARG A 390 -1.59 9.97 29.60
CA ARG A 390 -1.19 11.19 28.92
C ARG A 390 0.20 10.99 28.31
N LEU A 391 0.31 11.04 26.99
CA LEU A 391 1.55 11.44 26.34
C LEU A 391 1.82 12.88 26.77
N VAL A 392 2.67 13.05 27.79
CA VAL A 392 3.13 14.38 28.23
C VAL A 392 4.14 14.86 27.19
N PHE A 393 3.67 15.72 26.29
CA PHE A 393 4.50 16.42 25.29
C PHE A 393 5.10 17.69 25.85
#